data_AF-A0A133XL62-F1
#
_entry.id   AF-A0A133XL62-F1
#
_cell.length_a   1.000
_cell.length_b   1.000
_cell.length_c   1.000
_cell.angle_alpha   90.00
_cell.angle_beta   90.00
_cell.angle_gamma   90.00
#
_symmetry.space_group_name_H-M   'P 1'
#
loop_
_entity.id
_entity.type
_entity.pdbx_description
1 polymer ?
#
loop_
_entity_poly.entity_id
_entity_poly.type
_entity_poly.pdbx_seq_one_letter_code
_entity_poly.pdbx_strand_id
1 'polypeptide(L)'
;MLNNPIRPPRPRLTGPIFLYAMADVFGLSCVGVGASWFPAQKGAIFANFPTSTAEAVACTAGGVVVMIWAVTRILREIHKQGPEMQARYDQYIAIHHPDKVRPKPPVEPDES
;
A
#
# COMPACT_ATOMS: atom_id res chain seq x y z
N MET A 1 -18.82 -16.50 -8.47
CA MET A 1 -17.91 -15.32 -8.53
C MET A 1 -18.61 -14.25 -9.34
N LEU A 2 -19.13 -13.19 -8.72
CA LEU A 2 -19.67 -12.05 -9.47
C LEU A 2 -18.52 -11.37 -10.21
N ASN A 3 -18.49 -11.51 -11.52
CA ASN A 3 -17.58 -10.78 -12.39
C ASN A 3 -18.08 -9.32 -12.44
N ASN A 4 -17.68 -8.49 -11.48
CA ASN A 4 -18.05 -7.07 -11.46
C ASN A 4 -17.27 -6.36 -12.57
N PRO A 5 -17.92 -5.95 -13.68
CA PRO A 5 -17.22 -5.41 -14.85
C PRO A 5 -16.58 -4.06 -14.56
N ILE A 6 -17.00 -3.34 -13.51
CA ILE A 6 -16.38 -2.08 -13.09
C ILE A 6 -15.29 -2.36 -12.05
N ARG A 7 -14.32 -3.21 -12.36
CA ARG A 7 -13.14 -3.37 -11.51
C ARG A 7 -12.13 -2.29 -11.88
N PRO A 8 -11.75 -1.39 -10.95
CA PRO A 8 -10.69 -0.43 -11.24
C PRO A 8 -9.40 -1.17 -11.62
N PRO A 9 -8.64 -0.66 -12.60
CA PRO A 9 -7.40 -1.29 -13.04
C PRO A 9 -6.45 -1.44 -11.86
N ARG A 10 -5.86 -2.64 -11.75
CA ARG A 10 -4.95 -2.95 -10.65
C ARG A 10 -3.58 -2.29 -10.89
N PRO A 11 -2.95 -1.74 -9.84
CA PRO A 11 -1.55 -1.31 -9.91
C PRO A 11 -0.64 -2.48 -10.30
N ARG A 12 0.40 -2.17 -11.06
CA ARG A 12 1.47 -3.12 -11.38
C ARG A 12 2.39 -3.24 -10.18
N LEU A 13 2.75 -4.49 -9.83
CA LEU A 13 3.78 -4.74 -8.83
C LEU A 13 5.14 -4.36 -9.42
N THR A 14 5.71 -3.25 -8.95
CA THR A 14 7.07 -2.84 -9.31
C THR A 14 8.05 -3.38 -8.27
N GLY A 15 9.32 -3.57 -8.66
CA GLY A 15 10.39 -3.98 -7.74
C GLY A 15 10.47 -3.10 -6.47
N PRO A 16 10.38 -1.77 -6.57
CA PRO A 16 10.30 -0.90 -5.40
C PRO A 16 9.09 -1.17 -4.50
N ILE A 17 7.89 -1.35 -5.07
CA ILE A 17 6.68 -1.67 -4.28
C ILE A 17 6.89 -2.99 -3.51
N PHE A 18 7.47 -3.99 -4.17
CA PHE A 18 7.78 -5.27 -3.52
C PHE A 18 8.75 -5.10 -2.34
N LEU A 19 9.83 -4.33 -2.51
CA LEU A 19 10.80 -4.08 -1.43
C LEU A 19 10.16 -3.33 -0.25
N TYR A 20 9.35 -2.31 -0.50
CA TYR A 20 8.63 -1.63 0.58
C TYR A 20 7.61 -2.55 1.26
N ALA A 21 6.94 -3.43 0.51
CA ALA A 21 6.04 -4.42 1.12
C ALA A 21 6.79 -5.42 2.01
N MET A 22 8.02 -5.81 1.65
CA MET A 22 8.88 -6.61 2.54
C MET A 22 9.28 -5.84 3.80
N ALA A 23 9.57 -4.55 3.69
CA ALA A 23 9.82 -3.70 4.85
C ALA A 23 8.57 -3.57 5.76
N ASP A 24 7.37 -3.51 5.19
CA ASP A 24 6.12 -3.49 5.94
C ASP A 24 5.86 -4.80 6.68
N VAL A 25 6.09 -5.95 6.02
CA VAL A 25 6.03 -7.28 6.67
C VAL A 25 7.02 -7.39 7.82
N PHE A 26 8.24 -6.87 7.64
CA PHE A 26 9.21 -6.76 8.73
C PHE A 26 8.69 -5.89 9.87
N GLY A 27 8.13 -4.71 9.56
CA GLY A 27 7.53 -3.81 10.55
C GLY A 27 6.40 -4.47 11.34
N LEU A 28 5.48 -5.15 10.67
CA LEU A 28 4.40 -5.94 11.29
C LEU A 28 4.94 -7.07 12.18
N SER A 29 6.02 -7.73 11.76
CA SER A 29 6.67 -8.77 12.56
C SER A 29 7.28 -8.18 13.83
N CYS A 30 7.96 -7.03 13.73
CA CYS A 30 8.50 -6.31 14.88
C CYS A 30 7.40 -5.86 15.85
N VAL A 31 6.30 -5.30 15.34
CA VAL A 31 5.14 -4.93 16.17
C VAL A 31 4.53 -6.17 16.82
N GLY A 32 4.35 -7.27 16.08
CA GLY A 32 3.77 -8.50 16.62
C GLY A 32 4.61 -9.08 17.77
N VAL A 33 5.93 -9.18 17.56
CA VAL A 33 6.86 -9.69 18.58
C VAL A 33 6.98 -8.73 19.78
N GLY A 34 7.16 -7.43 19.54
CA GLY A 34 7.25 -6.43 20.60
C GLY A 34 5.95 -6.30 21.41
N ALA A 35 4.81 -6.26 20.74
CA ALA A 35 3.51 -6.16 21.38
C ALA A 35 3.15 -7.41 22.19
N SER A 36 3.57 -8.60 21.73
CA SER A 36 3.34 -9.87 22.43
C SER A 36 4.00 -9.94 23.81
N TRP A 37 5.03 -9.13 24.06
CA TRP A 37 5.71 -9.08 25.35
C TRP A 37 4.87 -8.40 26.45
N PHE A 38 4.06 -7.38 26.11
CA PHE A 38 3.27 -6.65 27.12
C PHE A 38 2.23 -7.51 27.86
N PRO A 39 1.46 -8.42 27.20
CA PRO A 39 0.55 -9.32 27.90
C PRO A 39 1.23 -10.58 28.45
N ALA A 40 2.35 -11.04 27.87
CA ALA A 40 2.99 -12.30 28.26
C ALA A 40 4.12 -12.17 29.29
N GLN A 41 4.68 -10.96 29.49
CA GLN A 41 5.86 -10.63 30.32
C GLN A 41 7.13 -11.47 30.06
N LYS A 42 7.12 -12.33 29.04
CA LYS A 42 8.24 -13.09 28.47
C LYS A 42 8.04 -13.13 26.95
N GLY A 43 9.13 -13.09 26.18
CA GLY A 43 9.10 -13.19 24.72
C GLY A 43 8.35 -14.44 24.25
N ALA A 44 7.06 -14.30 23.96
CA ALA A 44 6.15 -15.42 23.71
C ALA A 44 6.32 -16.04 22.31
N ILE A 45 7.04 -15.34 21.41
CA ILE A 45 7.21 -15.74 20.01
C ILE A 45 8.67 -16.14 19.69
N PHE A 46 9.67 -15.54 20.35
CA PHE A 46 11.08 -15.94 20.29
C PHE A 46 11.64 -16.09 21.70
N ALA A 47 12.28 -17.24 21.98
CA ALA A 47 12.74 -17.62 23.32
C ALA A 47 13.70 -16.61 23.99
N ASN A 48 14.31 -15.70 23.23
CA ASN A 48 15.28 -14.71 23.71
C ASN A 48 15.04 -13.29 23.16
N PHE A 49 13.84 -12.95 22.68
CA PHE A 49 13.55 -11.59 22.19
C PHE A 49 12.04 -11.29 22.24
N PRO A 50 11.58 -10.20 22.89
CA PRO A 50 12.32 -9.18 23.67
C PRO A 50 12.74 -9.67 25.06
N THR A 51 13.94 -9.31 25.53
CA THR A 51 14.44 -9.66 26.87
C THR A 51 14.20 -8.58 27.92
N SER A 52 13.92 -7.35 27.49
CA SER A 52 13.64 -6.21 28.36
C SER A 52 12.49 -5.35 27.86
N THR A 53 11.88 -4.57 28.75
CA THR A 53 10.84 -3.58 28.41
C THR A 53 11.34 -2.57 27.37
N ALA A 54 12.61 -2.17 27.46
CA ALA A 54 13.22 -1.23 26.52
C ALA A 54 13.28 -1.80 25.09
N GLU A 55 13.65 -3.08 24.95
CA GLU A 55 13.65 -3.78 23.66
C GLU A 55 12.24 -3.98 23.10
N ALA A 56 11.26 -4.32 23.95
CA ALA A 56 9.87 -4.47 23.53
C ALA A 56 9.30 -3.16 22.99
N VAL A 57 9.55 -2.04 23.68
CA VAL A 57 9.15 -0.70 23.25
C VAL A 57 9.89 -0.29 21.97
N ALA A 58 11.21 -0.50 21.90
CA ALA A 58 12.01 -0.18 20.71
C ALA A 58 11.58 -0.98 19.48
N CYS A 59 11.29 -2.27 19.64
CA CYS A 59 10.84 -3.14 18.55
C CYS A 59 9.42 -2.76 18.09
N THR A 60 8.52 -2.46 19.02
CA THR A 60 7.14 -2.04 18.70
C THR A 60 7.13 -0.67 18.02
N ALA A 61 7.78 0.33 18.62
CA ALA A 61 7.83 1.68 18.07
C ALA A 61 8.61 1.72 16.74
N GLY A 62 9.75 1.01 16.66
CA GLY A 62 10.52 0.87 15.44
C GLY A 62 9.72 0.19 14.32
N GLY A 63 8.99 -0.87 14.64
CA GLY A 63 8.08 -1.54 13.72
C GLY A 63 7.02 -0.59 13.16
N VAL A 64 6.35 0.20 14.02
CA VAL A 64 5.35 1.21 13.61
C VAL A 64 5.97 2.27 12.69
N VAL A 65 7.16 2.78 13.02
CA VAL A 65 7.85 3.76 12.17
C VAL A 65 8.16 3.19 10.80
N VAL A 66 8.66 1.95 10.73
CA VAL A 66 8.95 1.27 9.46
C VAL A 66 7.68 1.05 8.65
N MET A 67 6.57 0.62 9.28
CA MET A 67 5.27 0.46 8.61
C MET A 67 4.78 1.77 7.99
N ILE A 68 4.75 2.86 8.76
CA ILE A 68 4.30 4.17 8.27
C ILE A 68 5.18 4.64 7.10
N TRP A 69 6.50 4.47 7.23
CA TRP A 69 7.44 4.80 6.17
C TRP A 69 7.21 3.96 4.91
N ALA A 70 7.06 2.65 5.05
CA ALA A 70 6.86 1.71 3.94
C ALA A 70 5.54 1.98 3.20
N VAL A 71 4.43 2.12 3.93
CA VAL A 71 3.10 2.42 3.35
C VAL A 71 3.13 3.73 2.58
N THR A 72 3.74 4.78 3.14
CA THR A 72 3.86 6.08 2.45
C THR A 72 4.65 5.94 1.14
N ARG A 73 5.69 5.11 1.11
CA ARG A 73 6.49 4.85 -0.10
C ARG A 73 5.73 4.01 -1.13
N ILE A 74 4.98 2.99 -0.71
CA ILE A 74 4.11 2.20 -1.59
C ILE A 74 3.07 3.10 -2.25
N LEU A 75 2.38 3.94 -1.47
CA LEU A 75 1.38 4.87 -2.01
C LEU A 75 1.99 5.86 -3.00
N ARG A 76 3.21 6.35 -2.75
CA ARG A 76 3.95 7.19 -3.71
C ARG A 76 4.24 6.46 -5.02
N GLU A 77 4.67 5.20 -4.97
CA GLU A 77 4.94 4.42 -6.20
C GLU A 77 3.65 4.04 -6.95
N ILE A 78 2.53 3.82 -6.23
CA ILE A 78 1.22 3.61 -6.86
C ILE A 78 0.73 4.92 -7.50
N HIS A 79 0.92 6.07 -6.84
CA HIS A 79 0.51 7.36 -7.38
C HIS A 79 1.19 7.68 -8.71
N LYS A 80 2.48 7.31 -8.87
CA LYS A 80 3.19 7.42 -10.15
C LYS A 80 2.54 6.61 -11.28
N GLN A 81 1.86 5.51 -10.95
CA GLN A 81 1.13 4.68 -11.93
C GLN A 81 -0.28 5.23 -12.21
N GLY A 82 -0.74 6.24 -11.48
CA GLY A 82 -2.09 6.80 -11.57
C GLY A 82 -2.53 7.16 -12.99
N PRO A 83 -1.74 7.94 -13.77
CA PRO A 83 -2.12 8.31 -15.13
C PRO A 83 -2.25 7.12 -16.09
N GLU A 84 -1.35 6.14 -16.00
CA GLU A 84 -1.41 4.90 -16.81
C GLU A 84 -2.65 4.07 -16.46
N MET A 85 -2.99 4.00 -15.17
CA MET A 85 -4.20 3.31 -14.71
C MET A 85 -5.47 4.01 -15.17
N GLN A 86 -5.51 5.35 -15.14
CA GLN A 86 -6.64 6.12 -15.67
C GLN A 86 -6.83 5.88 -17.17
N ALA A 87 -5.75 5.96 -17.96
CA ALA A 87 -5.82 5.71 -19.40
C ALA A 87 -6.35 4.30 -19.73
N ARG A 88 -5.92 3.28 -19.00
CA ARG A 88 -6.45 1.91 -19.14
C ARG A 88 -7.90 1.79 -18.75
N TYR A 89 -8.33 2.51 -17.71
CA TYR A 89 -9.72 2.55 -17.31
C TYR A 89 -10.60 3.22 -18.38
N ASP A 90 -10.16 4.36 -18.91
CA ASP A 90 -10.88 5.08 -19.95
C ASP A 90 -11.01 4.25 -21.24
N GLN A 91 -9.95 3.52 -21.63
CA GLN A 91 -10.01 2.55 -22.73
C GLN A 91 -10.99 1.41 -22.45
N TYR A 92 -10.97 0.85 -21.23
CA TYR A 92 -11.89 -0.20 -20.83
C TYR A 92 -13.36 0.26 -20.90
N ILE A 93 -13.64 1.46 -20.39
CA ILE A 93 -14.96 2.08 -20.46
C ILE A 93 -15.37 2.34 -21.91
N ALA A 94 -14.48 2.85 -22.76
CA ALA A 94 -14.77 3.06 -24.19
C ALA A 94 -15.15 1.77 -24.94
N ILE A 95 -14.54 0.63 -24.58
CA ILE A 95 -14.79 -0.66 -25.24
C ILE A 95 -16.04 -1.36 -24.70
N HIS A 96 -16.28 -1.31 -23.38
CA HIS A 96 -17.31 -2.13 -22.73
C HIS A 96 -18.55 -1.34 -22.26
N HIS A 97 -18.41 -0.04 -22.04
CA HIS A 97 -19.46 0.84 -21.52
C HIS A 97 -19.42 2.21 -22.23
N PRO A 98 -19.70 2.25 -23.56
CA PRO A 98 -19.58 3.46 -24.35
C PRO A 98 -20.53 4.58 -23.88
N ASP A 99 -21.60 4.22 -23.17
CA ASP A 99 -22.54 5.13 -22.49
C ASP A 99 -21.94 5.88 -21.30
N LYS A 100 -20.82 5.41 -20.75
CA LYS A 100 -20.17 5.96 -19.55
C LYS A 100 -18.84 6.65 -19.81
N VAL A 101 -18.49 6.86 -21.07
CA VAL A 101 -17.26 7.56 -21.45
C VAL A 101 -17.34 9.00 -20.93
N ARG A 102 -16.32 9.39 -20.14
CA ARG A 102 -16.27 10.72 -19.55
C ARG A 102 -16.15 11.77 -20.68
N PRO A 103 -17.01 12.80 -20.74
CA PRO A 103 -16.88 13.86 -21.72
C PRO A 103 -15.53 14.56 -21.58
N LYS A 104 -14.81 14.76 -22.68
CA LYS A 104 -13.58 15.54 -22.69
C LYS A 104 -13.95 16.99 -22.29
N PRO A 105 -13.22 17.64 -21.37
CA PRO A 105 -13.48 19.04 -21.06
C PRO A 105 -13.40 19.86 -22.36
N PRO A 106 -14.30 20.85 -22.54
CA PRO A 106 -14.31 21.66 -23.75
C PRO A 106 -12.93 22.30 -23.91
N VAL A 107 -12.37 22.16 -25.11
CA VAL A 107 -11.16 22.89 -25.50
C VAL A 107 -11.59 24.34 -25.62
N GLU A 108 -11.20 25.16 -24.65
CA GLU A 108 -11.34 26.61 -24.74
C GLU A 108 -10.61 27.05 -26.01
N PRO A 109 -11.26 27.76 -26.95
CA PRO A 109 -10.61 28.23 -28.16
C PRO A 109 -9.46 29.15 -27.75
N ASP A 110 -8.28 28.89 -28.30
CA ASP A 110 -7.13 29.79 -28.23
C ASP A 110 -7.55 31.13 -28.85
N GLU A 111 -7.82 32.15 -28.02
CA GLU A 111 -8.06 33.51 -28.48
C GLU A 111 -6.75 34.05 -29.08
N SER A 112 -6.74 34.08 -30.41
CA SER A 112 -5.70 34.67 -31.27
C SER A 112 -5.57 36.18 -31.14
#